data_AF-A0A1V0G6N4-F1
#
_entry.id   AF-A0A1V0G6N4-F1
#
_cell.length_a   1.000
_cell.length_b   1.000
_cell.length_c   1.000
_cell.angle_alpha   90.00
_cell.angle_beta   90.00
_cell.angle_gamma   90.00
#
_symmetry.space_group_name_H-M   'P 1'
#
loop_
_entity.id
_entity.type
_entity.pdbx_description
1 polymer ?
#
loop_
_entity_poly.entity_id
_entity_poly.type
_entity_poly.pdbx_seq_one_letter_code
_entity_poly.pdbx_strand_id
1 'polypeptide(L)' 'MPGIPHVGIKADWADRIKKGKDTLHKHAIEGFNTMPAKGGRGDLSDDEVKAAVDYMVNQSGGKF' A
#
# COMPACT_ATOMS: atom_id res chain seq x y z
N MET A 1 5.03 15.07 -0.77
CA MET A 1 6.20 14.38 -0.21
C MET A 1 6.72 13.38 -1.24
N PRO A 2 7.98 13.47 -1.69
CA PRO A 2 8.52 12.50 -2.63
C PRO A 2 8.52 11.09 -2.00
N GLY A 3 8.10 10.08 -2.75
CA GLY A 3 8.10 8.68 -2.31
C GLY A 3 6.80 8.15 -1.67
N ILE A 4 5.79 9.00 -1.47
CA ILE A 4 4.43 8.56 -1.09
C ILE A 4 3.61 8.36 -2.36
N PRO A 5 3.01 7.18 -2.59
CA PRO A 5 2.22 6.93 -3.77
C PRO A 5 0.82 7.50 -3.64
N HIS A 6 0.36 8.24 -4.65
CA HIS A 6 -1.00 8.77 -4.71
C HIS A 6 -1.93 7.76 -5.35
N VAL A 7 -3.10 7.55 -4.76
CA VAL A 7 -4.13 6.66 -5.33
C VAL A 7 -4.59 7.19 -6.69
N GLY A 8 -4.68 6.31 -7.68
CA GLY A 8 -5.06 6.66 -9.06
C GLY A 8 -3.88 7.05 -9.94
N ILE A 9 -2.71 7.31 -9.38
CA ILE A 9 -1.51 7.68 -10.15
C ILE A 9 -0.71 6.43 -10.50
N LYS A 10 -0.97 5.86 -11.68
CA LYS A 10 -0.31 4.61 -12.13
C LYS A 10 1.22 4.65 -12.05
N ALA A 11 1.83 5.79 -12.33
CA ALA A 11 3.28 5.98 -12.27
C ALA A 11 3.84 5.74 -10.86
N ASP A 12 3.10 6.14 -9.81
CA ASP A 12 3.52 5.98 -8.42
C ASP A 12 3.45 4.52 -7.94
N TRP A 13 2.63 3.70 -8.60
CA TRP A 13 2.32 2.32 -8.21
C TRP A 13 2.97 1.26 -9.09
N ALA A 14 3.39 1.58 -10.31
CA ALA A 14 3.92 0.62 -11.27
C ALA A 14 5.04 -0.26 -10.69
N ASP A 15 6.06 0.32 -10.06
CA ASP A 15 7.18 -0.43 -9.47
C ASP A 15 6.81 -1.13 -8.15
N ARG A 16 5.78 -0.64 -7.46
CA ARG A 16 5.27 -1.24 -6.22
C ARG A 16 4.47 -2.50 -6.52
N ILE A 17 3.59 -2.45 -7.52
CA ILE A 17 2.80 -3.59 -7.99
C ILE A 17 3.72 -4.74 -8.41
N LYS A 18 4.85 -4.46 -9.06
CA LYS A 18 5.87 -5.46 -9.43
C LYS A 18 6.47 -6.20 -8.22
N LYS A 19 6.43 -5.63 -7.00
CA LYS A 19 6.89 -6.30 -5.78
C LYS A 19 5.93 -7.39 -5.29
N GLY A 20 4.71 -7.43 -5.83
CA GLY A 20 3.69 -8.40 -5.48
C GLY A 20 2.84 -7.99 -4.26
N LYS A 21 1.68 -8.65 -4.17
CA LYS A 21 0.65 -8.38 -3.16
C LYS A 21 1.16 -8.55 -1.73
N ASP A 22 1.77 -9.69 -1.44
CA ASP A 22 2.27 -10.04 -0.10
C ASP A 22 3.27 -9.00 0.43
N THR A 23 4.18 -8.52 -0.42
CA THR A 23 5.17 -7.50 -0.06
C THR A 23 4.50 -6.18 0.31
N LEU A 24 3.50 -5.73 -0.47
CA LEU A 24 2.81 -4.48 -0.20
C LEU A 24 1.96 -4.56 1.06
N HIS A 25 1.28 -5.69 1.28
CA HIS A 25 0.52 -5.96 2.49
C HIS A 25 1.43 -5.93 3.72
N LYS A 26 2.56 -6.66 3.67
CA LYS A 26 3.53 -6.68 4.76
C LYS A 26 4.05 -5.28 5.09
N HIS A 27 4.49 -4.52 4.09
CA HIS A 27 4.98 -3.16 4.30
C HIS A 27 3.91 -2.20 4.84
N ALA A 28 2.64 -2.38 4.46
CA ALA A 28 1.56 -1.56 4.98
C ALA A 28 1.22 -1.88 6.44
N ILE A 29 1.27 -3.17 6.83
CA ILE A 29 1.01 -3.62 8.20
C ILE A 29 2.17 -3.25 9.12
N GLU A 30 3.39 -3.61 8.75
CA GLU A 30 4.60 -3.44 9.59
C GLU A 30 5.19 -2.02 9.51
N GLY A 31 4.85 -1.26 8.47
CA GLY A 31 5.50 0.00 8.14
C GLY A 31 6.75 -0.23 7.29
N PHE A 32 7.14 0.77 6.51
CA PHE A 32 8.30 0.69 5.63
C PHE A 32 8.89 2.07 5.36
N ASN A 33 10.21 2.21 5.56
CA ASN A 33 10.92 3.48 5.47
C ASN A 33 10.27 4.57 6.34
N THR A 34 9.73 5.62 5.70
CA THR A 34 9.08 6.76 6.35
C THR A 34 7.59 6.54 6.57
N MET A 35 7.03 5.40 6.17
CA MET A 35 5.62 5.07 6.39
C MET A 35 5.45 4.31 7.71
N PRO A 36 4.63 4.81 8.65
CA PRO A 36 4.35 4.12 9.89
C PRO A 36 3.52 2.84 9.65
N ALA A 37 3.65 1.89 10.56
CA ALA A 37 2.82 0.69 10.63
C ALA A 37 1.32 1.04 10.57
N LYS A 38 0.57 0.32 9.75
CA LYS A 38 -0.88 0.49 9.55
C LYS A 38 -1.27 1.94 9.17
N GLY A 39 -0.38 2.68 8.50
CA GLY A 39 -0.61 4.08 8.16
C GLY A 39 -0.71 5.02 9.37
N GLY A 40 -0.19 4.60 10.54
CA GLY A 40 -0.28 5.35 11.79
C GLY A 40 -1.55 5.06 12.59
N ARG A 41 -2.37 4.12 12.13
CA ARG A 41 -3.59 3.67 12.81
C ARG A 41 -3.42 2.27 13.39
N GLY A 42 -2.90 2.21 14.62
CA GLY A 42 -2.67 0.94 15.33
C GLY A 42 -3.95 0.18 15.70
N ASP A 43 -5.11 0.81 15.59
CA ASP A 43 -6.42 0.24 15.88
C ASP A 43 -7.01 -0.58 14.72
N LEU A 44 -6.45 -0.48 13.52
CA LEU A 44 -6.89 -1.25 12.36
C LEU A 44 -6.47 -2.72 12.46
N SER A 45 -7.35 -3.62 12.06
CA SER A 45 -7.00 -5.01 11.81
C SER A 45 -6.10 -5.14 10.58
N ASP A 46 -5.30 -6.20 10.53
CA ASP A 46 -4.41 -6.43 9.38
C ASP A 46 -5.21 -6.61 8.09
N ASP A 47 -6.41 -7.19 8.17
CA ASP A 47 -7.27 -7.41 7.00
C ASP A 47 -7.88 -6.10 6.48
N GLU A 48 -8.21 -5.13 7.34
CA GLU A 48 -8.61 -3.79 6.92
C GLU A 48 -7.47 -3.07 6.18
N VAL A 49 -6.23 -3.20 6.69
CA VAL A 49 -5.04 -2.63 6.04
C VAL A 49 -4.81 -3.28 4.68
N LYS A 50 -4.90 -4.62 4.57
CA LYS A 50 -4.78 -5.34 3.30
C LYS A 50 -5.85 -4.92 2.29
N ALA A 51 -7.11 -4.84 2.73
CA ALA A 51 -8.22 -4.41 1.88
C ALA A 51 -8.03 -2.98 1.36
N ALA A 52 -7.51 -2.08 2.20
CA ALA A 52 -7.16 -0.72 1.79
C ALA A 52 -6.03 -0.71 0.74
N VAL A 53 -4.98 -1.51 0.92
CA VAL A 53 -3.90 -1.64 -0.07
C VAL A 53 -4.43 -2.18 -1.40
N ASP A 54 -5.27 -3.21 -1.36
CA ASP A 54 -5.90 -3.80 -2.55
C ASP A 54 -6.73 -2.75 -3.30
N TYR A 55 -7.53 -1.97 -2.58
CA TYR A 55 -8.28 -0.86 -3.16
C TYR A 55 -7.35 0.16 -3.83
N MET A 56 -6.31 0.62 -3.14
CA MET A 56 -5.38 1.63 -3.65
C MET A 56 -4.66 1.13 -4.91
N VAL A 57 -4.24 -0.13 -4.93
CA VAL A 57 -3.60 -0.74 -6.11
C VAL A 57 -4.57 -0.89 -7.26
N ASN A 58 -5.79 -1.36 -7.00
CA ASN A 58 -6.82 -1.54 -8.03
C ASN A 58 -7.20 -0.21 -8.70
N GLN A 59 -7.29 0.88 -7.91
CA GLN A 59 -7.49 2.23 -8.45
C GLN A 59 -6.28 2.76 -9.24
N SER A 60 -5.10 2.23 -8.97
CA SER A 60 -3.84 2.72 -9.54
C SER A 60 -3.29 1.84 -10.67
N GLY A 61 -4.15 1.01 -11.27
CA GLY A 61 -3.84 0.23 -12.47
C GLY A 61 -3.24 -1.16 -12.21
N GLY A 62 -3.16 -1.60 -10.95
CA GLY A 62 -2.91 -3.00 -10.62
C GLY A 62 -4.21 -3.79 -10.52
N LYS A 63 -4.08 -5.11 -10.40
CA LYS A 63 -5.18 -6.01 -10.01
C LYS A 63 -4.65 -7.01 -9.00
N PHE A 64 -5.25 -7.03 -7.82
CA PHE A 64 -4.94 -7.93 -6.72
C PHE A 64 -6.10 -8.85 -6.36
#